data_AF-A0A399EVP9-F1
#
_entry.id   AF-A0A399EVP9-F1
#
_cell.length_a   1.000
_cell.length_b   1.000
_cell.length_c   1.000
_cell.angle_alpha   90.00
_cell.angle_beta   90.00
_cell.angle_gamma   90.00
#
_symmetry.space_group_name_H-M   'P 1'
#
loop_
_entity.id
_entity.type
_entity.pdbx_description
1 polymer ?
#
loop_
_entity_poly.entity_id
_entity_poly.type
_entity_poly.pdbx_seq_one_letter_code
_entity_poly.pdbx_strand_id
1 'polypeptide(L)'
;MPIKYNPFTQRYEYAEEDQEPVYNEYEGNYELGEPNEISHSPYTGRYSKKGSRLVDKWNPYTSRYEQVPEDWEIQFNPFTGKYEFGPKE
;
A
#
# COMPACT_ATOMS: atom_id res chain seq x y z
N MET A 1 -2.72 13.30 -5.95
CA MET A 1 -1.69 12.22 -5.97
C MET A 1 -2.29 10.97 -6.61
N PRO A 2 -1.55 10.19 -7.42
CA PRO A 2 -2.18 9.27 -8.37
C PRO A 2 -2.25 7.81 -7.92
N ILE A 3 -3.33 7.14 -8.32
CA ILE A 3 -3.34 5.68 -8.46
C ILE A 3 -2.33 5.32 -9.58
N LYS A 4 -1.38 4.46 -9.26
CA LYS A 4 -0.30 4.05 -10.17
C LYS A 4 -0.46 2.59 -10.58
N TYR A 5 -0.10 2.30 -11.83
CA TYR A 5 -0.07 0.92 -12.32
C TYR A 5 1.27 0.28 -11.97
N ASN A 6 1.23 -0.81 -11.22
CA ASN A 6 2.37 -1.66 -10.95
C ASN A 6 2.44 -2.77 -12.03
N PRO A 7 3.43 -2.73 -12.95
CA PRO A 7 3.50 -3.67 -14.07
C PRO A 7 3.85 -5.10 -13.64
N PHE A 8 4.45 -5.29 -12.47
CA PHE A 8 4.83 -6.60 -11.96
C PHE A 8 3.66 -7.33 -11.30
N THR A 9 2.75 -6.60 -10.66
CA THR A 9 1.52 -7.16 -10.07
C THR A 9 0.31 -7.05 -11.01
N GLN A 10 0.45 -6.27 -12.09
CA GLN A 10 -0.60 -5.91 -13.04
C GLN A 10 -1.82 -5.27 -12.37
N ARG A 11 -1.59 -4.44 -11.34
CA ARG A 11 -2.65 -3.81 -10.54
C ARG A 11 -2.43 -2.32 -10.43
N TYR A 12 -3.54 -1.62 -10.25
CA TYR A 12 -3.58 -0.21 -9.91
C TYR A 12 -3.63 -0.07 -8.40
N GLU A 13 -2.69 0.66 -7.82
CA GLU A 13 -2.49 0.81 -6.39
C GLU A 13 -2.40 2.30 -6.02
N TYR A 14 -2.91 2.68 -4.86
CA TYR A 14 -2.59 3.98 -4.28
C TYR A 14 -1.13 4.02 -3.88
N ALA A 15 -0.47 5.12 -4.21
CA ALA A 15 0.95 5.36 -3.94
C ALA A 15 1.24 6.87 -3.94
N GLU A 16 2.32 7.26 -3.28
CA GLU A 16 2.86 8.62 -3.34
C GLU A 16 3.53 8.89 -4.70
N GLU A 17 3.82 10.16 -5.01
CA GLU A 17 4.25 10.58 -6.35
C GLU A 17 5.64 10.05 -6.75
N ASP A 18 6.53 9.85 -5.78
CA ASP A 18 7.89 9.35 -5.95
C ASP A 18 8.00 7.82 -5.80
N GLN A 19 6.97 7.15 -5.29
CA GLN A 19 6.97 5.70 -5.14
C GLN A 19 7.03 4.94 -6.46
N GLU A 20 7.91 3.95 -6.53
CA GLU A 20 8.13 3.09 -7.69
C GLU A 20 7.88 1.61 -7.34
N PRO A 21 7.71 0.71 -8.33
CA PRO A 21 7.64 -0.71 -8.05
C PRO A 21 8.95 -1.23 -7.45
N VAL A 22 8.88 -1.67 -6.20
CA VAL A 22 10.01 -2.21 -5.45
C VAL A 22 9.76 -3.67 -5.09
N TYR A 23 10.80 -4.49 -5.17
CA TYR A 23 10.72 -5.88 -4.74
C TYR A 23 10.83 -5.95 -3.22
N ASN A 24 9.87 -6.61 -2.60
CA ASN A 24 9.86 -6.96 -1.19
C ASN A 24 10.35 -8.41 -1.04
N GLU A 25 11.58 -8.55 -0.57
CA GLU A 25 12.27 -9.82 -0.38
C GLU A 25 11.65 -10.72 0.70
N TYR A 26 10.88 -10.14 1.62
CA TYR A 26 10.22 -10.87 2.70
C TYR A 26 8.88 -11.48 2.25
N GLU A 27 8.17 -10.78 1.36
CA GLU A 27 6.88 -11.22 0.81
C GLU A 27 7.02 -11.94 -0.55
N GLY A 28 8.17 -11.80 -1.20
CA GLY A 28 8.46 -12.41 -2.50
C GLY A 28 7.68 -11.79 -3.66
N ASN A 29 7.23 -10.54 -3.55
CA ASN A 29 6.42 -9.83 -4.54
C ASN A 29 6.88 -8.37 -4.73
N TYR A 30 6.29 -7.69 -5.73
CA TYR A 30 6.48 -6.25 -5.93
C TYR A 30 5.32 -5.47 -5.32
N GLU A 31 5.60 -4.29 -4.80
CA GLU A 31 4.63 -3.28 -4.36
C GLU A 31 5.13 -1.89 -4.76
N LEU A 32 4.27 -0.87 -4.76
CA LEU A 32 4.73 0.51 -4.92
C LEU A 32 5.24 1.05 -3.59
N GLY A 33 6.47 1.55 -3.55
CA GLY A 33 7.10 1.97 -2.30
C GLY A 33 8.52 2.47 -2.47
N GLU A 34 9.28 2.43 -1.38
CA GLU A 34 10.67 2.86 -1.31
C GLU A 34 11.61 1.66 -1.07
N PRO A 35 12.72 1.53 -1.83
CA PRO A 35 13.53 0.32 -1.80
C PRO A 35 14.28 0.10 -0.47
N ASN A 36 14.57 1.20 0.25
CA ASN A 36 15.34 1.21 1.49
C ASN A 36 14.46 1.22 2.75
N GLU A 37 13.14 1.15 2.60
CA GLU A 37 12.21 1.16 3.71
C GLU A 37 11.55 -0.20 3.86
N ILE A 38 11.36 -0.62 5.11
CA ILE A 38 10.67 -1.85 5.44
C ILE A 38 9.95 -1.66 6.77
N SER A 39 8.67 -2.02 6.80
CA SER A 39 7.85 -2.02 8.01
C SER A 39 7.22 -3.40 8.19
N HIS A 40 7.01 -3.80 9.44
CA HIS A 40 6.40 -5.07 9.79
C HIS A 40 5.08 -4.83 10.51
N SER A 41 4.02 -5.51 10.05
CA SER A 41 2.69 -5.44 10.63
C SER A 41 2.50 -6.54 11.68
N PRO A 42 2.35 -6.24 12.99
CA PRO A 42 2.01 -7.25 13.98
C PRO A 42 0.60 -7.84 13.81
N TYR A 43 -0.29 -7.17 13.06
CA TYR A 43 -1.67 -7.63 12.84
C TYR A 43 -1.80 -8.60 11.67
N THR A 44 -1.00 -8.41 10.61
CA THR A 44 -1.04 -9.25 9.42
C THR A 44 0.17 -10.20 9.32
N GLY A 45 1.22 -9.95 10.09
CA GLY A 45 2.49 -10.68 10.03
C GLY A 45 3.30 -10.42 8.75
N ARG A 46 2.92 -9.39 7.98
CA ARG A 46 3.53 -9.06 6.69
C ARG A 46 4.52 -7.91 6.79
N TYR A 47 5.42 -7.88 5.83
CA TYR A 47 6.33 -6.75 5.62
C TYR A 47 5.86 -5.88 4.47
N SER A 48 6.03 -4.55 4.55
CA SER A 48 5.74 -3.63 3.46
C SER A 48 6.83 -2.57 3.30
N LYS A 49 7.10 -2.21 2.05
CA LYS A 49 8.00 -1.13 1.61
C LYS A 49 7.25 0.16 1.26
N LYS A 50 5.96 0.27 1.60
CA LYS A 50 5.10 1.42 1.24
C LYS A 50 5.44 2.75 1.93
N GLY A 51 6.47 2.84 2.76
CA GLY A 51 6.84 4.07 3.46
C GLY A 51 7.45 3.86 4.85
N SER A 52 7.95 4.95 5.45
CA SER A 52 8.66 4.95 6.75
C SER A 52 7.75 5.04 7.96
N ARG A 53 6.50 5.47 7.78
CA ARG A 53 5.54 5.72 8.86
C ARG A 53 4.24 4.98 8.65
N LEU A 54 4.37 3.69 8.36
CA LEU A 54 3.19 2.86 8.17
C LEU A 54 2.57 2.49 9.51
N VAL A 55 1.25 2.56 9.55
CA VAL A 55 0.42 2.11 10.66
C VAL A 55 -0.58 1.07 10.14
N ASP A 56 -0.98 0.16 11.02
CA ASP A 56 -2.03 -0.80 10.70
C ASP A 56 -3.40 -0.15 10.87
N LYS A 57 -4.11 0.01 9.75
CA LYS A 57 -5.49 0.53 9.76
C LYS A 57 -6.48 -0.56 9.38
N TRP A 58 -7.58 -0.63 10.12
CA TRP A 58 -8.69 -1.52 9.78
C TRP A 58 -9.51 -0.95 8.62
N ASN A 59 -9.62 -1.72 7.53
CA ASN A 59 -10.51 -1.40 6.42
C ASN A 59 -11.86 -2.15 6.59
N PRO A 60 -12.95 -1.46 6.95
CA PRO A 60 -14.25 -2.08 7.17
C PRO A 60 -14.92 -2.62 5.90
N TYR A 61 -14.51 -2.17 4.71
CA TYR A 61 -15.08 -2.65 3.43
C TYR A 61 -14.48 -3.97 2.98
N THR A 62 -13.27 -4.29 3.45
CA THR A 62 -12.54 -5.52 3.10
C THR A 62 -12.35 -6.43 4.31
N SER A 63 -12.76 -5.99 5.51
CA SER A 63 -12.64 -6.70 6.78
C SER A 63 -11.22 -7.22 7.06
N ARG A 64 -10.22 -6.37 6.82
CA ARG A 64 -8.80 -6.69 7.04
C ARG A 64 -8.03 -5.45 7.51
N TYR A 65 -6.91 -5.69 8.17
CA TYR A 65 -5.90 -4.66 8.40
C TYR A 65 -5.08 -4.43 7.13
N GLU A 66 -4.76 -3.17 6.87
CA GLU A 66 -3.87 -2.72 5.80
C GLU A 66 -2.79 -1.85 6.42
N GLN A 67 -1.54 -2.13 6.08
CA GLN A 67 -0.41 -1.32 6.51
C GLN A 67 -0.18 -0.21 5.48
N VAL A 68 -0.38 1.04 5.91
CA VAL A 68 -0.37 2.24 5.05
C VAL A 68 0.11 3.46 5.83
N PRO A 69 0.52 4.56 5.17
CA PRO A 69 0.86 5.79 5.85
C PRO A 69 -0.26 6.32 6.79
N GLU A 70 0.17 6.98 7.87
CA GLU A 70 -0.72 7.45 8.94
C GLU A 70 -1.76 8.47 8.47
N ASP A 71 -1.48 9.24 7.44
CA ASP A 71 -2.36 10.27 6.89
C ASP A 71 -3.31 9.77 5.80
N TRP A 72 -3.16 8.51 5.35
CA TRP A 72 -4.04 7.94 4.33
C TRP A 72 -5.47 7.70 4.84
N GLU A 73 -6.46 8.02 4.02
CA GLU A 73 -7.88 7.84 4.29
C GLU A 73 -8.47 6.79 3.33
N ILE A 74 -9.63 6.21 3.67
CA ILE A 74 -10.28 5.21 2.80
C ILE A 74 -10.81 5.91 1.54
N GLN A 75 -10.42 5.40 0.37
CA GLN A 75 -10.83 5.91 -0.92
C GLN A 75 -11.27 4.79 -1.85
N PHE A 76 -12.16 5.10 -2.78
CA PHE A 76 -12.59 4.16 -3.80
C PHE A 76 -11.58 4.12 -4.95
N ASN A 77 -10.98 2.95 -5.20
CA ASN A 77 -10.13 2.71 -6.35
C ASN A 77 -11.00 2.27 -7.56
N PRO A 78 -11.21 3.12 -8.57
CA PRO A 78 -12.09 2.81 -9.71
C PRO A 78 -11.55 1.70 -10.62
N PHE A 79 -10.26 1.39 -10.56
CA PHE A 79 -9.65 0.35 -11.39
C PHE A 79 -9.80 -1.04 -10.77
N THR A 80 -9.84 -1.14 -9.44
CA THR A 80 -10.02 -2.41 -8.72
C THR A 80 -11.45 -2.61 -8.23
N GLY A 81 -12.26 -1.54 -8.16
CA GLY A 81 -13.61 -1.55 -7.63
C GLY A 81 -13.67 -1.71 -6.11
N LYS A 82 -12.59 -1.41 -5.40
CA LYS A 82 -12.44 -1.63 -3.95
C LYS A 82 -12.24 -0.32 -3.21
N TYR A 83 -12.67 -0.31 -1.95
CA TYR A 83 -12.25 0.71 -1.00
C TYR A 83 -10.92 0.28 -0.40
N GLU A 84 -9.90 1.12 -0.57
CA GLU A 84 -8.52 0.91 -0.16
C GLU A 84 -8.05 2.19 0.53
N PHE A 85 -7.08 2.11 1.43
CA PHE A 85 -6.47 3.33 1.95
C PHE A 85 -5.63 3.99 0.86
N GLY A 86 -5.76 5.31 0.72
CA GLY A 86 -5.00 6.14 -0.21
C GLY A 86 -4.67 7.51 0.39
N PRO A 87 -3.71 8.24 -0.20
CA PRO A 87 -3.25 9.53 0.28
C PRO A 87 -4.37 10.58 0.20
N LYS A 88 -4.47 11.42 1.23
CA LYS A 88 -5.46 12.51 1.27
C LYS A 88 -5.28 13.45 0.07
N GLU A 89 -6.38 13.85 -0.57
CA GLU A 89 -6.36 14.78 -1.72
C GLU A 89 -5.70 16.12 -1.42
#